data_AF-A0A7Y4ZY03-F1
#
_entry.id   AF-A0A7Y4ZY03-F1
#
_cell.length_a   1.000
_cell.length_b   1.000
_cell.length_c   1.000
_cell.angle_alpha   90.00
_cell.angle_beta   90.00
_cell.angle_gamma   90.00
#
_symmetry.space_group_name_H-M   'P 1'
#
loop_
_entity.id
_entity.type
_entity.pdbx_description
1 polymer ?
#
loop_
_entity_poly.entity_id
_entity_poly.type
_entity_poly.pdbx_seq_one_letter_code
_entity_poly.pdbx_strand_id
1 'polypeptide(L)'
;MRNTQQGFTLIELVVVIVILGILAATALPKFIDLSTDAGNAAANGVAGSIASGTAINFAAHKANSAKGSTLSAANVCTSALLQPFVTGVTLTSVAATTNNEFQIAGTGVCTANDGGAVTCTVQAKTGVAQNTTVTCAL
;
A
#
# COMPACT_ATOMS: atom_id res chain seq x y z
N MET A 1 13.82 -39.82 -44.37
CA MET A 1 12.38 -39.61 -44.10
C MET A 1 12.10 -38.12 -44.27
N ARG A 2 11.29 -37.73 -45.27
CA ARG A 2 10.95 -36.32 -45.51
C ARG A 2 9.80 -35.95 -44.57
N ASN A 3 10.06 -35.09 -43.58
CA ASN A 3 9.00 -34.52 -42.76
C ASN A 3 8.20 -33.54 -43.61
N THR A 4 6.95 -33.91 -43.92
CA THR A 4 5.98 -33.00 -44.51
C THR A 4 5.63 -31.95 -43.48
N GLN A 5 6.12 -30.72 -43.67
CA GLN A 5 5.78 -29.60 -42.80
C GLN A 5 4.32 -29.23 -43.09
N GLN A 6 3.41 -29.65 -42.20
CA GLN A 6 2.00 -29.25 -42.27
C GLN A 6 1.92 -27.77 -41.88
N GLY A 7 1.67 -26.91 -42.86
CA GLY A 7 1.41 -25.50 -42.61
C GLY A 7 0.10 -25.31 -41.85
N PHE A 8 0.08 -24.34 -40.94
CA PHE A 8 -1.12 -23.94 -40.20
C PHE A 8 -2.16 -23.33 -41.15
N THR A 9 -3.44 -23.66 -40.99
CA THR A 9 -4.49 -23.12 -41.85
C THR A 9 -4.85 -21.69 -41.43
N LEU A 10 -5.27 -20.86 -42.40
CA LEU A 10 -5.74 -19.50 -42.10
C LEU A 10 -6.95 -19.51 -41.16
N ILE A 11 -7.82 -20.52 -41.27
CA ILE A 11 -9.00 -20.64 -40.40
C ILE A 11 -8.64 -20.98 -38.96
N GLU A 12 -7.62 -21.81 -38.72
CA GLU A 12 -7.12 -22.08 -37.37
C GLU A 12 -6.55 -20.81 -36.73
N LEU A 13 -5.82 -20.00 -37.49
CA LEU A 13 -5.26 -18.76 -36.95
C LEU A 13 -6.38 -17.76 -36.58
N VAL A 14 -7.43 -17.66 -37.41
CA VAL A 14 -8.59 -16.80 -37.14
C VAL A 14 -9.37 -17.27 -35.91
N VAL A 15 -9.62 -18.57 -35.76
CA VAL A 15 -10.37 -19.08 -34.60
C VAL A 15 -9.62 -18.84 -33.28
N VAL A 16 -8.28 -18.97 -33.31
CA VAL A 16 -7.44 -18.75 -32.13
C VAL A 16 -7.51 -17.30 -31.65
N ILE A 17 -7.38 -16.32 -32.56
CA ILE A 17 -7.46 -14.91 -32.16
C ILE A 17 -8.86 -14.51 -31.67
N VAL A 18 -9.92 -15.12 -32.21
CA VAL A 18 -11.29 -14.90 -31.75
C VAL A 18 -11.48 -15.43 -30.33
N ILE A 19 -11.00 -16.64 -30.06
CA ILE A 19 -11.07 -17.24 -28.72
C ILE A 19 -10.25 -16.40 -27.72
N LEU A 20 -9.02 -16.01 -28.07
CA LEU A 20 -8.19 -15.14 -27.23
C LEU A 20 -8.85 -13.77 -27.00
N GLY A 21 -9.55 -13.22 -28.00
CA GLY A 21 -10.31 -11.97 -27.87
C GLY A 21 -11.44 -12.06 -26.84
N ILE A 22 -12.22 -13.14 -26.85
CA ILE A 22 -13.31 -13.37 -25.88
C ILE A 22 -12.75 -13.59 -24.47
N LEU A 23 -11.68 -14.39 -24.34
CA LEU A 23 -11.03 -14.63 -23.06
C LEU A 23 -10.44 -13.33 -22.48
N ALA A 24 -9.79 -12.51 -23.32
CA ALA A 24 -9.25 -11.22 -22.89
C ALA A 24 -10.36 -10.25 -22.45
N ALA A 25 -11.46 -10.16 -23.20
CA ALA A 25 -12.58 -9.27 -22.88
C ALA A 25 -13.24 -9.61 -21.53
N THR A 26 -13.26 -10.89 -21.15
CA THR A 26 -13.87 -11.35 -19.89
C THR A 26 -12.90 -11.36 -18.71
N ALA A 27 -11.61 -11.65 -18.93
CA ALA A 27 -10.61 -11.73 -17.88
C ALA A 27 -10.07 -10.36 -17.45
N LEU A 28 -9.96 -9.40 -18.36
CA LEU A 28 -9.33 -8.10 -18.10
C LEU A 28 -10.06 -7.26 -17.02
N PRO A 29 -11.40 -7.14 -17.02
CA PRO A 29 -12.12 -6.43 -15.95
C PRO A 29 -11.85 -7.04 -14.57
N LYS A 30 -11.87 -8.38 -14.47
CA LYS A 30 -11.60 -9.10 -13.22
C LYS A 30 -10.18 -8.88 -12.70
N PHE A 31 -9.20 -8.79 -13.60
CA PHE A 31 -7.82 -8.54 -13.21
C PHE A 31 -7.61 -7.13 -12.63
N ILE A 32 -8.32 -6.13 -13.14
CA ILE A 32 -8.28 -4.75 -12.62
C ILE A 32 -8.90 -4.67 -11.22
N ASP A 33 -10.05 -5.32 -11.02
CA ASP A 33 -10.70 -5.39 -9.70
C ASP A 33 -9.77 -6.06 -8.66
N LEU A 34 -9.18 -7.21 -9.01
CA LEU A 34 -8.27 -7.93 -8.13
C LEU A 34 -7.02 -7.12 -7.77
N SER A 35 -6.48 -6.36 -8.73
CA SER A 35 -5.33 -5.48 -8.50
C SER A 35 -5.67 -4.34 -7.52
N THR A 36 -6.89 -3.82 -7.61
CA THR A 36 -7.41 -2.80 -6.69
C THR A 36 -7.61 -3.37 -5.29
N ASP A 37 -8.20 -4.56 -5.18
CA ASP A 37 -8.40 -5.24 -3.90
C ASP A 37 -7.08 -5.61 -3.24
N ALA A 38 -6.10 -6.08 -4.01
CA ALA A 38 -4.75 -6.35 -3.52
C ALA A 38 -4.08 -5.08 -2.97
N GLY A 39 -4.23 -3.95 -3.66
CA GLY A 39 -3.73 -2.66 -3.20
C GLY A 39 -4.39 -2.20 -1.90
N ASN A 40 -5.72 -2.33 -1.79
CA ASN A 40 -6.47 -2.01 -0.57
C ASN A 40 -6.03 -2.89 0.62
N ALA A 41 -5.87 -4.20 0.39
CA ALA A 41 -5.40 -5.14 1.41
C ALA A 41 -3.97 -4.81 1.87
N ALA A 42 -3.07 -4.49 0.95
CA ALA A 42 -1.71 -4.08 1.26
C ALA A 42 -1.69 -2.75 2.05
N ALA A 43 -2.47 -1.76 1.63
CA ALA A 43 -2.59 -0.48 2.34
C ALA A 43 -3.13 -0.66 3.76
N ASN A 44 -4.09 -1.57 3.96
CA ASN A 44 -4.58 -1.95 5.29
C ASN A 44 -3.50 -2.60 6.15
N GLY A 45 -2.66 -3.47 5.56
CA GLY A 45 -1.51 -4.06 6.26
C GLY A 45 -0.49 -3.00 6.72
N VAL A 46 -0.17 -2.05 5.85
CA VAL A 46 0.72 -0.93 6.16
C VAL A 46 0.08 -0.02 7.23
N ALA A 47 -1.21 0.31 7.10
CA ALA A 47 -1.95 1.09 8.07
C ALA A 47 -1.96 0.43 9.47
N GLY A 48 -2.18 -0.88 9.55
CA GLY A 48 -2.12 -1.64 10.79
C GLY A 48 -0.71 -1.69 11.40
N SER A 49 0.32 -1.74 10.55
CA SER A 49 1.73 -1.72 10.99
C SER A 49 2.09 -0.37 11.62
N ILE A 50 1.70 0.74 10.99
CA ILE A 50 1.88 2.10 11.55
C ILE A 50 1.13 2.23 12.88
N ALA A 51 -0.13 1.78 12.94
CA ALA A 51 -0.94 1.93 14.14
C ALA A 51 -0.36 1.15 15.33
N SER A 52 0.00 -0.11 15.09
CA SER A 52 0.61 -0.95 16.13
C SER A 52 2.01 -0.45 16.51
N GLY A 53 2.82 -0.07 15.52
CA GLY A 53 4.19 0.39 15.73
C GLY A 53 4.27 1.69 16.53
N THR A 54 3.38 2.65 16.25
CA THR A 54 3.33 3.92 16.98
C THR A 54 2.78 3.75 18.40
N ALA A 55 1.81 2.86 18.61
CA ALA A 55 1.32 2.52 19.95
C ALA A 55 2.40 1.82 20.80
N ILE A 56 3.16 0.88 20.22
CA ILE A 56 4.29 0.22 20.89
C ILE A 56 5.40 1.23 21.20
N ASN A 57 5.71 2.13 20.27
CA ASN A 57 6.69 3.19 20.49
C ASN A 57 6.27 4.09 21.66
N PHE A 58 5.01 4.53 21.69
CA PHE A 58 4.48 5.31 22.80
C PHE A 58 4.65 4.56 24.14
N ALA A 59 4.24 3.30 24.21
CA ALA A 59 4.39 2.50 25.43
C ALA A 59 5.85 2.34 25.85
N ALA A 60 6.76 2.12 24.89
CA ALA A 60 8.20 2.02 25.14
C ALA A 60 8.78 3.35 25.63
N HIS A 61 8.41 4.47 25.00
CA HIS A 61 8.85 5.81 25.38
C HIS A 61 8.36 6.20 26.77
N LYS A 62 7.10 5.87 27.10
CA LYS A 62 6.52 6.06 28.44
C LYS A 62 7.22 5.24 29.53
N ALA A 63 7.61 4.00 29.20
CA ALA A 63 8.34 3.16 30.15
C ALA A 63 9.79 3.63 30.34
N ASN A 64 10.44 4.09 29.26
CA ASN A 64 11.76 4.67 29.27
C ASN A 64 11.97 5.47 27.96
N SER A 65 12.20 6.78 28.08
CA SER A 65 12.33 7.67 26.92
C SER A 65 13.47 7.30 25.96
N ALA A 66 14.44 6.48 26.37
CA ALA A 66 15.50 5.96 25.50
C ALA A 66 15.08 4.73 24.66
N LYS A 67 13.94 4.10 24.96
CA LYS A 67 13.45 2.90 24.27
C LYS A 67 12.40 3.16 23.18
N GLY A 68 11.89 4.39 23.08
CA GLY A 68 10.98 4.83 22.03
C GLY A 68 11.44 6.16 21.44
N SER A 69 11.02 6.45 20.21
CA SER A 69 11.35 7.71 19.53
C SER A 69 10.23 8.73 19.71
N THR A 70 10.59 10.00 19.92
CA THR A 70 9.59 11.07 20.00
C THR A 70 8.88 11.27 18.67
N LEU A 71 7.56 11.33 18.72
CA LEU A 71 6.64 11.66 17.65
C LEU A 71 5.97 12.99 18.00
N SER A 72 6.76 14.06 18.08
CA SER A 72 6.29 15.41 18.40
C SER A 72 6.48 16.34 17.20
N ALA A 73 5.42 16.49 16.41
CA ALA A 73 5.45 17.31 15.20
C ALA A 73 4.11 18.04 15.00
N ALA A 74 4.15 19.18 14.30
CA ALA A 74 2.95 19.89 13.86
C ALA A 74 2.16 19.09 12.80
N ASN A 75 2.83 18.21 12.06
CA ASN A 75 2.18 17.19 11.26
C ASN A 75 2.92 15.85 11.39
N VAL A 76 2.29 14.87 12.01
CA VAL A 76 2.84 13.50 12.17
C VAL A 76 2.54 12.61 10.96
N CYS A 77 1.57 12.98 10.12
CA CYS A 77 1.19 12.24 8.92
C CYS A 77 2.17 12.51 7.76
N THR A 78 3.46 12.22 7.97
CA THR A 78 4.50 12.37 6.96
C THR A 78 5.24 11.07 6.76
N SER A 79 5.70 10.82 5.53
CA SER A 79 6.50 9.64 5.22
C SER A 79 7.78 9.60 6.06
N ALA A 80 8.45 10.74 6.28
CA ALA A 80 9.68 10.79 7.07
C ALA A 80 9.50 10.32 8.52
N LEU A 81 8.41 10.73 9.19
CA LEU A 81 8.13 10.33 10.57
C LEU A 81 7.61 8.90 10.68
N LEU A 82 6.83 8.43 9.68
CA LEU A 82 6.16 7.14 9.77
C LEU A 82 6.94 5.98 9.13
N GLN A 83 7.94 6.25 8.31
CA GLN A 83 8.76 5.24 7.63
C GLN A 83 9.41 4.22 8.60
N PRO A 84 9.89 4.59 9.80
CA PRO A 84 10.48 3.64 10.74
C PRO A 84 9.50 2.57 11.27
N PHE A 85 8.19 2.80 11.16
CA PHE A 85 7.15 1.88 11.66
C PHE A 85 6.67 0.87 10.62
N VAL A 86 7.29 0.88 9.44
CA VAL A 86 6.98 -0.04 8.35
C VAL A 86 8.27 -0.62 7.78
N THR A 87 8.22 -1.87 7.33
CA THR A 87 9.38 -2.58 6.79
C THR A 87 9.07 -3.12 5.40
N GLY A 88 10.02 -3.00 4.47
CA GLY A 88 9.88 -3.56 3.12
C GLY A 88 8.96 -2.78 2.18
N VAL A 89 8.54 -1.57 2.57
CA VAL A 89 7.72 -0.65 1.75
C VAL A 89 8.26 0.78 1.85
N THR A 90 7.98 1.59 0.85
CA THR A 90 8.37 3.01 0.82
C THR A 90 7.15 3.89 1.06
N LEU A 91 7.21 4.79 2.03
CA LEU A 91 6.19 5.81 2.25
C LEU A 91 6.53 7.06 1.46
N THR A 92 5.52 7.69 0.86
CA THR A 92 5.66 8.90 0.04
C THR A 92 4.58 9.91 0.41
N SER A 93 4.83 11.21 0.24
CA SER A 93 3.78 12.25 0.41
C SER A 93 2.96 12.48 -0.86
N VAL A 94 3.41 11.94 -2.00
CA VAL A 94 2.73 12.01 -3.30
C VAL A 94 2.16 10.64 -3.68
N ALA A 95 1.28 10.61 -4.69
CA ALA A 95 0.69 9.38 -5.20
C ALA A 95 1.77 8.34 -5.55
N ALA A 96 1.56 7.10 -5.10
CA ALA A 96 2.49 6.00 -5.32
C ALA A 96 2.63 5.69 -6.83
N THR A 97 3.87 5.56 -7.28
CA THR A 97 4.20 5.27 -8.69
C THR A 97 4.47 3.79 -8.93
N THR A 98 4.91 3.09 -7.88
CA THR A 98 5.17 1.65 -7.86
C THR A 98 4.24 0.92 -6.88
N ASN A 99 4.12 -0.40 -7.00
CA ASN A 99 3.28 -1.21 -6.11
C ASN A 99 3.85 -1.34 -4.69
N ASN A 100 5.10 -0.90 -4.48
CA ASN A 100 5.81 -0.98 -3.21
C ASN A 100 5.88 0.38 -2.49
N GLU A 101 5.22 1.39 -3.07
CA GLU A 101 5.06 2.72 -2.51
C GLU A 101 3.65 2.89 -1.95
N PHE A 102 3.57 3.59 -0.81
CA PHE A 102 2.31 3.94 -0.17
C PHE A 102 2.31 5.44 0.14
N GLN A 103 1.29 6.13 -0.36
CA GLN A 103 1.11 7.53 -0.04
C GLN A 103 0.61 7.67 1.39
N ILE A 104 1.31 8.47 2.18
CA ILE A 104 0.85 8.98 3.46
C ILE A 104 0.33 10.39 3.27
N ALA A 105 -0.88 10.63 3.76
CA ALA A 105 -1.48 11.95 3.78
C ALA A 105 -2.28 12.16 5.07
N GLY A 106 -2.75 13.38 5.24
CA GLY A 106 -3.45 13.83 6.44
C GLY A 106 -2.69 14.91 7.18
N THR A 107 -3.33 15.40 8.23
CA THR A 107 -2.80 16.42 9.12
C THR A 107 -3.11 16.04 10.54
N GLY A 108 -2.12 16.03 11.42
CA GLY A 108 -2.37 15.92 12.84
C GLY A 108 -1.18 16.25 13.70
N VAL A 109 -1.47 16.89 14.82
CA VAL A 109 -0.50 17.55 15.68
C VAL A 109 -0.22 16.69 16.90
N CYS A 110 1.06 16.42 17.15
CA CYS A 110 1.54 15.74 18.34
C CYS A 110 2.42 16.62 19.24
N THR A 111 2.42 17.94 19.09
CA THR A 111 3.30 18.84 19.86
C THR A 111 2.94 18.98 21.35
N ALA A 112 1.75 18.54 21.77
CA ALA A 112 1.31 18.56 23.16
C ALA A 112 0.34 17.41 23.53
N ASN A 113 0.20 16.40 22.65
CA ASN A 113 -0.83 15.37 22.75
C ASN A 113 -0.23 14.01 23.10
N ASP A 114 0.43 13.88 24.25
CA ASP A 114 1.11 12.62 24.55
C ASP A 114 0.13 11.46 24.77
N GLY A 115 0.30 10.37 24.03
CA GLY A 115 -0.69 9.28 23.95
C GLY A 115 -1.95 9.62 23.16
N GLY A 116 -2.02 10.81 22.56
CA GLY A 116 -3.11 11.22 21.68
C GLY A 116 -3.10 10.44 20.36
N ALA A 117 -4.30 10.21 19.82
CA ALA A 117 -4.50 9.52 18.56
C ALA A 117 -4.71 10.51 17.41
N VAL A 118 -3.87 10.43 16.38
CA VAL A 118 -4.01 11.18 15.12
C VAL A 118 -4.44 10.22 14.02
N THR A 119 -5.41 10.62 13.20
CA THR A 119 -5.77 9.83 12.01
C THR A 119 -4.98 10.32 10.80
N CYS A 120 -4.20 9.43 10.21
CA CYS A 120 -3.54 9.62 8.92
C CYS A 120 -4.16 8.67 7.88
N THR A 121 -3.87 8.88 6.61
CA THR A 121 -4.30 7.98 5.54
C THR A 121 -3.12 7.33 4.85
N VAL A 122 -3.27 6.05 4.48
CA VAL A 122 -2.31 5.25 3.71
C VAL A 122 -2.99 4.82 2.42
N GLN A 123 -2.40 5.09 1.26
CA GLN A 123 -2.96 4.68 -0.04
C GLN A 123 -1.91 3.96 -0.89
N ALA A 124 -2.27 2.78 -1.39
CA ALA A 124 -1.46 2.08 -2.40
C ALA A 124 -1.60 2.75 -3.78
N LYS A 125 -0.75 2.39 -4.74
CA LYS A 125 -0.82 2.89 -6.13
C LYS A 125 -2.22 2.75 -6.75
N THR A 126 -2.86 1.60 -6.52
CA THR A 126 -4.24 1.31 -6.94
C THR A 126 -5.07 1.05 -5.70
N GLY A 127 -6.24 1.68 -5.62
CA GLY A 127 -7.15 1.54 -4.50
C GLY A 127 -7.43 2.84 -3.76
N VAL A 128 -8.14 2.70 -2.65
CA VAL A 128 -8.65 3.81 -1.85
C VAL A 128 -7.77 4.01 -0.63
N ALA A 129 -7.65 5.26 -0.18
CA ALA A 129 -6.99 5.60 1.07
C ALA A 129 -7.62 4.86 2.25
N GLN A 130 -6.77 4.23 3.06
CA GLN A 130 -7.13 3.52 4.29
C GLN A 130 -6.72 4.37 5.49
N ASN A 131 -7.56 4.42 6.52
CA ASN A 131 -7.24 5.16 7.74
C ASN A 131 -6.24 4.38 8.58
N THR A 132 -5.26 5.08 9.14
CA THR A 132 -4.36 4.58 10.19
C THR A 132 -4.37 5.53 11.37
N THR A 133 -4.23 4.98 12.58
CA THR A 133 -4.14 5.78 13.80
C THR A 133 -2.69 5.86 14.22
N VAL A 134 -2.15 7.06 14.32
CA VAL A 134 -0.82 7.33 14.85
C VAL A 134 -0.94 7.74 16.31
N THR A 135 -0.27 7.03 17.20
CA THR A 135 -0.20 7.41 18.62
C THR A 135 0.99 8.35 18.82
N CYS A 136 0.72 9.56 19.32
CA CYS A 136 1.75 10.53 19.64
C CYS A 136 2.59 10.08 20.85
N ALA A 137 3.89 10.39 20.83
CA ALA A 137 4.83 10.13 21.92
C ALA A 137 5.74 11.34 22.12
N LEU A 138 5.71 11.97 23.29
CA LEU A 138 6.51 13.17 23.60
C LEU A 138 7.64 12.91 24.58
#